data_AF-A0A429D6F5-F1
#
_entry.id   AF-A0A429D6F5-F1
#
_cell.length_a   1.000
_cell.length_b   1.000
_cell.length_c   1.000
_cell.angle_alpha   90.00
_cell.angle_beta   90.00
_cell.angle_gamma   90.00
#
_symmetry.space_group_name_H-M   'P 1'
#
loop_
_entity.id
_entity.type
_entity.pdbx_description
1 polymer ?
#
loop_
_entity_poly.entity_id
_entity_poly.type
_entity_poly.pdbx_seq_one_letter_code
_entity_poly.pdbx_strand_id
1 'polypeptide(L)'
;MTGVASSHHALVAGSALIGGLGSLFPAGLKLIGDRLEFVFVLPDGRRAVGAEPFVAVKERIRQVDTGMPPPRFFLDTGGRWTRLHVEFAGIAVRAVIVLPDELTAGAINAPFLGRWQNQVPGAVRLAVDEFARILVRCRHRAGGPEPLIDLELGYVPVRDFEAVFARAHEPVRPFIAPVRPVFKMRWHAVTPAQRKAFTGDLIGVRRRGRWLRRRPAATIMGVEVELPPRHWC
;
A
#
# COMPACT_ATOMS: atom_id res chain seq x y z
N MET A 1 23.63 14.72 1.10
CA MET A 1 23.23 14.26 -0.25
C MET A 1 21.71 14.24 -0.32
N THR A 2 21.10 15.23 -0.96
CA THR A 2 19.67 15.20 -1.27
C THR A 2 19.49 14.18 -2.39
N GLY A 3 18.92 13.02 -2.07
CA GLY A 3 18.60 12.01 -3.08
C GLY A 3 17.72 12.60 -4.16
N VAL A 4 17.97 12.24 -5.42
CA VAL A 4 17.09 12.59 -6.54
C VAL A 4 15.69 12.07 -6.22
N ALA A 5 14.69 12.95 -6.26
CA ALA A 5 13.28 12.62 -6.09
C ALA A 5 12.93 11.43 -7.01
N SER A 6 12.50 10.32 -6.41
CA SER A 6 12.28 9.06 -7.12
C SER A 6 11.14 8.27 -6.48
N SER A 7 10.09 8.02 -7.26
CA SER A 7 9.04 7.06 -6.90
C SER A 7 9.62 5.66 -6.66
N HIS A 8 10.62 5.27 -7.46
CA HIS A 8 11.30 3.99 -7.29
C HIS A 8 11.94 3.86 -5.90
N HIS A 9 12.78 4.81 -5.49
CA HIS A 9 13.44 4.76 -4.18
C HIS A 9 12.42 4.80 -3.02
N ALA A 10 11.38 5.64 -3.15
CA ALA A 10 10.31 5.70 -2.17
C ALA A 10 9.59 4.34 -2.03
N LEU A 11 9.29 3.67 -3.15
CA LEU A 11 8.63 2.37 -3.16
C LEU A 11 9.52 1.24 -2.63
N VAL A 12 10.83 1.24 -2.92
CA VAL A 12 11.79 0.28 -2.34
C VAL A 12 11.83 0.43 -0.82
N ALA A 13 11.99 1.66 -0.33
CA ALA A 13 11.98 1.97 1.09
C ALA A 13 10.63 1.60 1.75
N GLY A 14 9.51 1.91 1.09
CA GLY A 14 8.18 1.53 1.55
C GLY A 14 7.94 0.02 1.60
N SER A 15 8.44 -0.74 0.61
CA SER A 15 8.38 -2.20 0.59
C SER A 15 9.15 -2.80 1.77
N ALA A 16 10.36 -2.28 2.04
CA ALA A 16 11.17 -2.67 3.19
C ALA A 16 10.46 -2.36 4.51
N LEU A 17 9.83 -1.18 4.61
CA LEU A 17 9.02 -0.79 5.77
C LEU A 17 7.85 -1.75 6.01
N ILE A 18 7.05 -2.07 4.98
CA ILE A 18 5.95 -3.05 5.11
C ILE A 18 6.49 -4.40 5.59
N GLY A 19 7.60 -4.86 5.01
CA GLY A 19 8.27 -6.10 5.42
C GLY A 19 8.69 -6.10 6.89
N GLY A 20 9.23 -4.98 7.35
CA GLY A 20 9.68 -4.78 8.72
C GLY A 20 8.58 -4.67 9.76
N LEU A 21 7.48 -4.02 9.40
CA LEU A 21 6.29 -3.90 10.26
C LEU A 21 5.55 -5.23 10.40
N GLY A 22 5.72 -6.13 9.42
CA GLY A 22 5.22 -7.50 9.47
C GLY A 22 3.69 -7.55 9.33
N SER A 23 3.01 -7.94 10.41
CA SER A 23 1.56 -8.20 10.42
C SER A 23 0.67 -6.96 10.53
N LEU A 24 1.24 -5.74 10.55
CA LEU A 24 0.43 -4.52 10.61
C LEU A 24 -0.38 -4.36 9.33
N PHE A 25 -1.68 -4.11 9.47
CA PHE A 25 -2.58 -3.99 8.33
C PHE A 25 -2.39 -2.63 7.63
N PRO A 26 -2.04 -2.59 6.33
CA PRO A 26 -1.83 -1.34 5.60
C PRO A 26 -3.18 -0.71 5.18
N ALA A 27 -3.89 -0.07 6.11
CA ALA A 27 -5.19 0.54 5.85
C ALA A 27 -5.17 1.62 4.75
N GLY A 28 -4.00 2.23 4.50
CA GLY A 28 -3.82 3.16 3.39
C GLY A 28 -2.36 3.33 2.99
N LEU A 29 -2.15 3.72 1.73
CA LEU A 29 -0.87 4.08 1.15
C LEU A 29 -1.12 5.23 0.19
N LYS A 30 -0.31 6.29 0.28
CA LYS A 30 -0.32 7.39 -0.66
C LYS A 30 1.10 7.73 -1.09
N LEU A 31 1.40 7.51 -2.37
CA LEU A 31 2.60 8.01 -3.04
C LEU A 31 2.21 9.24 -3.86
N ILE A 32 2.93 10.34 -3.68
CA ILE A 32 2.83 11.54 -4.54
C ILE A 32 4.22 11.86 -5.04
N GLY A 33 4.51 11.54 -6.30
CA GLY A 33 5.86 11.60 -6.85
C GLY A 33 6.83 10.75 -6.04
N ASP A 34 7.70 11.39 -5.24
CA ASP A 34 8.71 10.74 -4.40
C ASP A 34 8.32 10.64 -2.92
N ARG A 35 7.17 11.16 -2.52
CA ARG A 35 6.71 11.17 -1.11
C ARG A 35 5.75 10.02 -0.87
N LEU A 36 6.10 9.13 0.04
CA LEU A 36 5.32 7.95 0.37
C LEU A 36 4.84 8.00 1.82
N GLU A 37 3.53 7.94 2.00
CA GLU A 37 2.88 7.95 3.29
C GLU A 37 2.04 6.69 3.47
N PHE A 38 2.18 6.05 4.63
CA PHE A 38 1.40 4.88 5.01
C PHE A 38 0.50 5.16 6.21
N VAL A 39 -0.64 4.48 6.22
CA VAL A 39 -1.46 4.29 7.42
C VAL A 39 -1.48 2.80 7.73
N PHE A 40 -0.91 2.43 8.87
CA PHE A 40 -0.92 1.07 9.38
C PHE A 40 -1.80 0.97 10.61
N VAL A 41 -2.47 -0.16 10.76
CA VAL A 41 -3.32 -0.45 11.92
C VAL A 41 -2.69 -1.58 12.71
N LEU A 42 -2.65 -1.41 14.03
CA LEU A 42 -2.22 -2.46 14.93
C LEU A 42 -3.15 -3.68 14.82
N PRO A 43 -2.63 -4.90 15.01
CA PRO A 43 -3.50 -6.06 15.12
C PRO A 43 -4.45 -5.88 16.31
N ASP A 44 -5.72 -6.26 16.15
CA ASP A 44 -6.70 -6.20 17.25
C ASP A 44 -6.27 -7.16 18.37
N GLY A 45 -5.69 -6.57 19.41
CA GLY A 45 -4.95 -7.24 20.47
C GLY A 45 -5.67 -7.21 21.80
N ARG A 46 -7.02 -7.22 21.85
CA ARG A 46 -7.86 -7.20 23.09
C ARG A 46 -7.54 -8.26 24.17
N ARG A 47 -6.46 -9.04 24.04
CA ARG A 47 -5.89 -9.93 25.07
C ARG A 47 -4.54 -9.48 25.64
N ALA A 48 -3.86 -8.49 25.07
CA ALA A 48 -2.62 -7.94 25.64
C ALA A 48 -2.99 -6.83 26.65
N VAL A 49 -3.44 -7.24 27.84
CA VAL A 49 -3.47 -6.35 29.00
C VAL A 49 -2.01 -6.13 29.41
N GLY A 50 -1.48 -4.94 29.15
CA GLY A 50 -0.18 -4.49 29.64
C GLY A 50 0.87 -4.28 28.56
N ALA A 51 1.62 -3.19 28.76
CA ALA A 51 2.69 -2.61 27.94
C ALA A 51 2.21 -1.77 26.73
N GLU A 52 2.71 -0.54 26.68
CA GLU A 52 2.44 0.47 25.66
C GLU A 52 2.43 -0.13 24.23
N PRO A 53 1.29 -0.12 23.51
CA PRO A 53 1.13 -0.87 22.24
C PRO A 53 2.12 -0.46 21.15
N PHE A 54 2.69 0.74 21.28
CA PHE A 54 3.66 1.30 20.36
C PHE A 54 5.12 0.95 20.69
N VAL A 55 5.45 0.51 21.91
CA VAL A 55 6.84 0.18 22.29
C VAL A 55 7.33 -1.04 21.51
N ALA A 56 6.57 -2.13 21.50
CA ALA A 56 6.92 -3.33 20.75
C ALA A 56 7.08 -3.06 19.24
N VAL A 57 6.29 -2.12 18.72
CA VAL A 57 6.33 -1.72 17.31
C VAL A 57 7.56 -0.87 17.02
N LYS A 58 7.90 0.10 17.88
CA LYS A 58 9.13 0.89 17.78
C LYS A 58 10.38 -0.01 17.78
N GLU A 59 10.45 -0.96 18.71
CA GLU A 59 11.56 -1.90 18.80
C GLU A 59 11.66 -2.78 17.56
N ARG A 60 10.53 -3.30 17.06
CA ARG A 60 10.52 -4.06 15.81
C ARG A 60 11.07 -3.23 14.66
N ILE A 61 10.59 -2.00 14.46
CA ILE A 61 11.05 -1.11 13.38
C ILE A 61 12.55 -0.83 13.49
N ARG A 62 13.07 -0.61 14.71
CA ARG A 62 14.51 -0.39 14.95
C ARG A 62 15.37 -1.60 14.58
N GLN A 63 14.83 -2.82 14.73
CA GLN A 63 15.52 -4.07 14.42
C GLN A 63 15.46 -4.45 12.94
N VAL A 64 14.62 -3.78 12.14
CA VAL A 64 14.54 -4.09 10.70
C VAL A 64 15.74 -3.46 10.02
N ASP A 65 16.65 -4.30 9.52
CA ASP A 65 17.66 -3.86 8.58
C ASP A 65 17.01 -3.62 7.21
N THR A 66 16.49 -2.42 7.03
CA THR A 66 15.88 -1.99 5.77
C THR A 66 16.86 -1.30 4.83
N GLY A 67 18.14 -1.18 5.22
CA GLY A 67 19.10 -0.27 4.56
C GLY A 67 18.65 1.20 4.58
N MET A 68 17.64 1.55 5.40
CA MET A 68 17.15 2.93 5.55
C MET A 68 17.83 3.61 6.74
N PRO A 69 17.93 4.95 6.73
CA PRO A 69 18.38 5.72 7.88
C PRO A 69 17.56 5.40 9.14
N PRO A 70 18.11 5.58 10.35
CA PRO A 70 17.38 5.30 11.58
C PRO A 70 16.03 6.04 11.65
N PRO A 71 14.94 5.35 12.04
CA PRO A 71 13.61 5.94 12.13
C PRO A 71 13.53 6.92 13.31
N ARG A 72 12.80 8.02 13.09
CA ARG A 72 12.35 8.96 14.13
C ARG A 72 10.90 8.64 14.47
N PHE A 73 10.59 8.70 15.76
CA PHE A 73 9.27 8.36 16.27
C PHE A 73 8.66 9.56 16.97
N PHE A 74 7.41 9.87 16.64
CA PHE A 74 6.63 10.89 17.33
C PHE A 74 5.30 10.29 17.77
N LEU A 75 4.92 10.53 19.02
CA LEU A 75 3.60 10.15 19.50
C LEU A 75 2.68 11.37 19.38
N ASP A 76 1.58 11.22 18.65
CA ASP A 76 0.51 12.19 18.63
C ASP A 76 -0.56 11.74 19.64
N THR A 77 -0.70 12.50 20.71
CA THR A 77 -1.70 12.31 21.77
C THR A 77 -2.73 13.45 21.78
N GLY A 78 -2.71 14.35 20.79
CA GLY A 78 -3.60 15.51 20.74
C GLY A 78 -5.01 15.19 20.23
N GLY A 79 -5.21 14.01 19.63
CA GLY A 79 -6.50 13.54 19.13
C GLY A 79 -7.24 12.60 20.08
N ARG A 80 -8.40 12.11 19.63
CA ARG A 80 -9.20 11.09 20.35
C ARG A 80 -8.44 9.77 20.55
N TRP A 81 -7.54 9.43 19.63
CA TRP A 81 -6.75 8.21 19.64
C TRP A 81 -5.26 8.55 19.57
N THR A 82 -4.45 7.84 20.35
CA THR A 82 -2.99 7.96 20.27
C THR A 82 -2.48 7.34 18.97
N ARG A 83 -1.59 8.05 18.28
CA ARG A 83 -0.96 7.59 17.03
C ARG A 83 0.56 7.62 17.13
N LEU A 84 1.22 6.67 16.48
CA LEU A 84 2.67 6.65 16.34
C LEU A 84 3.05 7.07 14.92
N HIS A 85 3.71 8.21 14.79
CA HIS A 85 4.35 8.65 13.56
C HIS A 85 5.76 8.09 13.48
N VAL A 86 6.12 7.62 12.30
CA VAL A 86 7.44 7.11 11.95
C VAL A 86 7.94 7.88 10.73
N GLU A 87 9.12 8.47 10.83
CA GLU A 87 9.76 9.20 9.74
C GLU A 87 11.21 8.74 9.56
N PHE A 88 11.68 8.65 8.32
CA PHE A 88 13.05 8.24 8.01
C PHE A 88 13.87 9.46 7.56
N ALA A 89 14.95 9.77 8.26
CA ALA A 89 15.74 10.96 7.95
C ALA A 89 16.35 10.85 6.54
N GLY A 90 16.17 11.87 5.70
CA GLY A 90 16.74 11.90 4.35
C GLY A 90 15.97 11.08 3.30
N ILE A 91 14.85 10.44 3.67
CA ILE A 91 13.93 9.77 2.74
C ILE A 91 12.53 10.33 2.97
N ALA A 92 11.80 10.61 1.89
CA ALA A 92 10.41 11.10 1.98
C ALA A 92 9.40 9.97 2.24
N VAL A 93 9.72 9.05 3.15
CA VAL A 93 8.85 7.94 3.57
C VAL A 93 8.40 8.19 5.00
N ARG A 94 7.08 8.13 5.20
CA ARG A 94 6.42 8.34 6.49
C ARG A 94 5.38 7.25 6.73
N ALA A 95 5.15 6.93 7.99
CA ALA A 95 4.05 6.08 8.39
C ALA A 95 3.36 6.61 9.63
N VAL A 96 2.04 6.43 9.68
CA VAL A 96 1.25 6.61 10.89
C VAL A 96 0.69 5.25 11.27
N ILE A 97 0.98 4.82 12.49
CA ILE A 97 0.47 3.58 13.07
C ILE A 97 -0.62 3.96 14.07
N VAL A 98 -1.81 3.44 13.84
CA VAL A 98 -3.02 3.75 14.63
C VAL A 98 -3.51 2.54 15.40
N LEU A 99 -4.29 2.80 16.45
CA LEU A 99 -4.96 1.77 17.22
C LEU A 99 -6.06 1.08 16.40
N PRO A 100 -6.40 -0.19 16.70
CA PRO A 100 -7.47 -0.89 15.99
C PRO A 100 -8.82 -0.17 16.08
N ASP A 101 -9.09 0.49 17.21
CA ASP A 101 -10.35 1.22 17.46
C ASP A 101 -10.52 2.46 16.58
N GLU A 102 -9.43 2.97 15.99
CA GLU A 102 -9.50 4.04 15.00
C GLU A 102 -9.98 3.53 13.63
N LEU A 103 -9.73 2.25 13.32
CA LEU A 103 -10.17 1.62 12.08
C LEU A 103 -11.60 1.10 12.23
N THR A 104 -12.54 1.71 11.52
CA THR A 104 -13.90 1.16 11.40
C THR A 104 -14.04 0.33 10.13
N ALA A 105 -14.94 -0.66 10.14
CA ALA A 105 -15.25 -1.45 8.96
C ALA A 105 -15.70 -0.56 7.78
N GLY A 106 -16.52 0.46 8.08
CA GLY A 106 -16.96 1.47 7.11
C GLY A 106 -15.81 2.28 6.49
N ALA A 107 -14.77 2.62 7.26
CA ALA A 107 -13.63 3.39 6.75
C ALA A 107 -12.85 2.69 5.63
N ILE A 108 -12.87 1.35 5.60
CA ILE A 108 -12.22 0.53 4.57
C ILE A 108 -13.23 -0.17 3.64
N ASN A 109 -14.48 0.29 3.60
CA ASN A 109 -15.57 -0.31 2.83
C ASN A 109 -15.78 -1.81 3.11
N ALA A 110 -15.45 -2.28 4.31
CA ALA A 110 -15.68 -3.66 4.72
C ALA A 110 -16.97 -3.75 5.56
N PRO A 111 -17.74 -4.85 5.45
CA PRO A 111 -18.88 -5.10 6.33
C PRO A 111 -18.44 -5.39 7.77
N PHE A 112 -17.29 -6.05 7.95
CA PHE A 112 -16.68 -6.35 9.24
C PHE A 112 -15.16 -6.48 9.14
N LEU A 113 -14.47 -6.25 10.26
CA LEU A 113 -13.03 -6.51 10.41
C LEU A 113 -12.79 -7.97 10.80
N GLY A 114 -11.72 -8.60 10.33
CA GLY A 114 -11.47 -10.03 10.57
C GLY A 114 -10.05 -10.50 10.21
N ARG A 115 -9.78 -11.79 10.41
CA ARG A 115 -8.43 -12.39 10.24
C ARG A 115 -7.89 -12.32 8.82
N TRP A 116 -8.75 -12.09 7.82
CA TRP A 116 -8.35 -11.81 6.44
C TRP A 116 -7.32 -10.67 6.33
N GLN A 117 -7.33 -9.70 7.26
CA GLN A 117 -6.37 -8.60 7.30
C GLN A 117 -4.91 -9.07 7.37
N ASN A 118 -4.66 -10.22 8.01
CA ASN A 118 -3.30 -10.76 8.19
C ASN A 118 -2.63 -11.15 6.86
N GLN A 119 -3.40 -11.38 5.79
CA GLN A 119 -2.89 -11.78 4.49
C GLN A 119 -2.58 -10.58 3.57
N VAL A 120 -3.15 -9.41 3.89
CA VAL A 120 -3.06 -8.21 3.04
C VAL A 120 -1.68 -7.56 3.01
N PRO A 121 -0.93 -7.44 4.13
CA PRO A 121 0.39 -6.81 4.12
C PRO A 121 1.35 -7.45 3.10
N GLY A 122 1.34 -8.78 3.01
CA GLY A 122 2.18 -9.53 2.06
C GLY A 122 1.84 -9.21 0.61
N ALA A 123 0.55 -9.23 0.25
CA ALA A 123 0.10 -8.91 -1.11
C ALA A 123 0.41 -7.46 -1.50
N VAL A 124 0.16 -6.51 -0.58
CA VAL A 124 0.46 -5.08 -0.79
C VAL A 124 1.97 -4.87 -0.97
N ARG A 125 2.81 -5.50 -0.14
CA ARG A 125 4.27 -5.42 -0.26
C ARG A 125 4.75 -5.91 -1.62
N LEU A 126 4.28 -7.07 -2.07
CA LEU A 126 4.68 -7.63 -3.37
C LEU A 126 4.27 -6.70 -4.52
N ALA A 127 3.08 -6.10 -4.46
CA ALA A 127 2.65 -5.14 -5.46
C ALA A 127 3.52 -3.87 -5.46
N VAL A 128 3.84 -3.31 -4.29
CA VAL A 128 4.72 -2.14 -4.14
C VAL A 128 6.12 -2.43 -4.70
N ASP A 129 6.68 -3.60 -4.39
CA ASP A 129 7.97 -4.04 -4.91
C ASP A 129 7.96 -4.16 -6.44
N GLU A 130 6.90 -4.74 -7.00
CA GLU A 130 6.79 -4.87 -8.46
C GLU A 130 6.58 -3.51 -9.15
N PHE A 131 5.86 -2.55 -8.55
CA PHE A 131 5.83 -1.17 -9.05
C PHE A 131 7.23 -0.56 -9.14
N ALA A 132 8.05 -0.73 -8.10
CA ALA A 132 9.42 -0.25 -8.08
C ALA A 132 10.23 -0.86 -9.24
N ARG A 133 10.14 -2.19 -9.43
CA ARG A 133 10.82 -2.90 -10.51
C ARG A 133 10.36 -2.44 -11.90
N ILE A 134 9.05 -2.25 -12.12
CA ILE A 134 8.52 -1.75 -13.39
C ILE A 134 9.08 -0.35 -13.68
N LEU A 135 9.16 0.54 -12.69
CA LEU A 135 9.72 1.88 -12.87
C LEU A 135 11.19 1.86 -13.29
N VAL A 136 12.00 0.97 -12.71
CA VAL A 136 13.41 0.78 -13.11
C VAL A 136 13.50 0.28 -14.54
N ARG A 137 12.74 -0.78 -14.90
CA ARG A 137 12.73 -1.33 -16.26
C ARG A 137 12.26 -0.29 -17.28
N CYS A 138 11.26 0.49 -16.92
CA CYS A 138 10.73 1.60 -17.70
C CYS A 138 11.82 2.65 -17.99
N ARG A 139 12.52 3.15 -16.96
CA ARG A 139 13.62 4.09 -17.13
C ARG A 139 14.76 3.51 -17.97
N HIS A 140 15.15 2.27 -17.72
CA HIS A 140 16.21 1.60 -18.48
C HIS A 140 15.88 1.49 -19.97
N ARG A 141 14.64 1.11 -20.33
CA ARG A 141 14.24 0.90 -21.73
C ARG A 141 13.94 2.20 -22.48
N ALA A 142 13.31 3.17 -21.82
CA ALA A 142 12.87 4.41 -22.46
C ALA A 142 13.87 5.58 -22.29
N GLY A 143 14.85 5.44 -21.40
CA GLY A 143 15.75 6.52 -21.02
C GLY A 143 15.05 7.69 -20.34
N GLY A 144 15.74 8.83 -20.25
CA GLY A 144 15.19 10.08 -19.75
C GLY A 144 15.28 10.27 -18.23
N PRO A 145 14.54 11.26 -17.68
CA PRO A 145 14.55 11.58 -16.26
C PRO A 145 13.92 10.45 -15.42
N GLU A 146 14.09 10.54 -14.10
CA GLU A 146 13.48 9.60 -13.16
C GLU A 146 11.94 9.61 -13.30
N PRO A 147 11.29 8.46 -13.57
CA PRO A 147 9.85 8.41 -13.75
C PRO A 147 9.14 8.56 -12.39
N LEU A 148 8.24 9.52 -12.30
CA LEU A 148 7.41 9.76 -11.13
C LEU A 148 5.96 9.37 -11.36
N ILE A 149 5.38 8.66 -10.38
CA ILE A 149 3.98 8.25 -10.37
C ILE A 149 3.35 8.61 -9.02
N ASP A 150 2.02 8.77 -9.03
CA ASP A 150 1.24 8.79 -7.80
C ASP A 150 0.52 7.45 -7.66
N LEU A 151 0.43 6.95 -6.43
CA LEU A 151 -0.29 5.72 -6.08
C LEU A 151 -1.14 5.94 -4.84
N GLU A 152 -2.34 5.38 -4.85
CA GLU A 152 -3.25 5.40 -3.71
C GLU A 152 -3.80 3.98 -3.48
N LEU A 153 -3.56 3.40 -2.32
CA LEU A 153 -4.16 2.13 -1.91
C LEU A 153 -5.54 2.40 -1.32
N GLY A 154 -6.54 1.66 -1.81
CA GLY A 154 -7.86 1.59 -1.20
C GLY A 154 -8.39 0.17 -1.19
N TYR A 155 -9.55 0.00 -0.57
CA TYR A 155 -10.23 -1.28 -0.44
C TYR A 155 -11.60 -1.22 -1.10
N VAL A 156 -11.88 -2.20 -1.96
CA VAL A 156 -13.14 -2.28 -2.72
C VAL A 156 -13.89 -3.54 -2.31
N PRO A 157 -15.20 -3.46 -2.02
CA PRO A 157 -16.03 -4.63 -1.73
C PRO A 157 -15.98 -5.69 -2.83
N VAL A 158 -15.94 -6.96 -2.42
CA VAL A 158 -16.07 -8.11 -3.31
C VAL A 158 -17.56 -8.38 -3.54
N ARG A 159 -18.02 -8.37 -4.79
CA ARG A 159 -19.45 -8.39 -5.14
C ARG A 159 -20.15 -9.71 -4.76
N ASP A 160 -19.41 -10.80 -4.84
CA ASP A 160 -19.83 -12.18 -4.62
C ASP A 160 -19.41 -12.69 -3.24
N PHE A 161 -18.97 -11.80 -2.35
CA PHE A 161 -18.51 -12.15 -1.01
C PHE A 161 -19.51 -13.01 -0.24
N GLU A 162 -20.78 -12.59 -0.15
CA GLU A 162 -21.81 -13.31 0.62
C GLU A 162 -21.99 -14.75 0.12
N ALA A 163 -21.97 -14.95 -1.20
CA ALA A 163 -22.11 -16.28 -1.78
C ALA A 163 -20.87 -17.17 -1.50
N VAL A 164 -19.67 -16.59 -1.59
CA VAL A 164 -18.42 -17.30 -1.28
C VAL A 164 -18.34 -17.63 0.22
N PHE A 165 -18.70 -16.67 1.07
CA PHE A 165 -18.68 -16.80 2.51
C PHE A 165 -19.67 -17.87 3.01
N ALA A 166 -20.90 -17.87 2.49
CA ALA A 166 -21.92 -18.86 2.86
C ALA A 166 -21.50 -20.30 2.50
N ARG A 167 -20.85 -20.49 1.34
CA ARG A 167 -20.38 -21.80 0.86
C ARG A 167 -19.10 -22.27 1.53
N ALA A 168 -18.31 -21.37 2.12
CA ALA A 168 -17.06 -21.73 2.74
C ALA A 168 -17.26 -22.51 4.03
N HIS A 169 -16.37 -23.49 4.25
CA HIS A 169 -16.26 -24.20 5.52
C HIS A 169 -15.96 -23.22 6.65
N GLU A 170 -16.58 -23.45 7.81
CA GLU A 170 -16.50 -22.58 8.98
C GLU A 170 -15.06 -22.17 9.37
N PRO A 171 -14.04 -23.06 9.36
CA PRO A 171 -12.68 -22.68 9.71
C PRO A 171 -12.02 -21.68 8.75
N VAL A 172 -12.48 -21.62 7.49
CA VAL A 172 -11.90 -20.78 6.44
C VAL A 172 -12.56 -19.39 6.40
N ARG A 173 -13.82 -19.29 6.83
CA ARG A 173 -14.61 -18.05 6.80
C ARG A 173 -13.89 -16.81 7.35
N PRO A 174 -13.14 -16.86 8.48
CA PRO A 174 -12.43 -15.69 9.00
C PRO A 174 -11.34 -15.13 8.08
N PHE A 175 -10.86 -15.94 7.13
CA PHE A 175 -9.78 -15.61 6.19
C PHE A 175 -10.28 -15.12 4.83
N ILE A 176 -11.59 -15.19 4.58
CA ILE A 176 -12.20 -14.71 3.34
C ILE A 176 -12.34 -13.20 3.45
N ALA A 177 -11.61 -12.47 2.62
CA ALA A 177 -11.64 -11.02 2.62
C ALA A 177 -12.95 -10.51 1.96
N PRO A 178 -13.76 -9.69 2.66
CA PRO A 178 -14.95 -9.08 2.07
C PRO A 178 -14.61 -7.91 1.15
N VAL A 179 -13.37 -7.45 1.21
CA VAL A 179 -12.80 -6.41 0.38
C VAL A 179 -11.50 -6.91 -0.22
N ARG A 180 -11.08 -6.28 -1.30
CA ARG A 180 -9.77 -6.52 -1.92
C ARG A 180 -8.99 -5.21 -2.03
N PRO A 181 -7.66 -5.25 -1.88
CA PRO A 181 -6.82 -4.08 -2.11
C PRO A 181 -6.84 -3.69 -3.59
N VAL A 182 -6.88 -2.39 -3.85
CA VAL A 182 -6.81 -1.80 -5.20
C VAL A 182 -5.90 -0.59 -5.14
N PHE A 183 -4.94 -0.52 -6.05
CA PHE A 183 -4.16 0.69 -6.28
C PHE A 183 -4.81 1.56 -7.34
N LYS A 184 -4.93 2.85 -7.09
CA LYS A 184 -5.20 3.85 -8.11
C LYS A 184 -3.90 4.54 -8.48
N MET A 185 -3.53 4.49 -9.75
CA MET A 185 -2.30 5.09 -10.26
C MET A 185 -2.59 6.36 -11.04
N ARG A 186 -1.72 7.37 -10.90
CA ARG A 186 -1.67 8.56 -11.75
C ARG A 186 -0.25 8.80 -12.26
N TRP A 187 -0.15 9.38 -13.44
CA TRP A 187 1.12 9.87 -13.95
C TRP A 187 1.45 11.18 -13.23
N HIS A 188 2.66 11.29 -12.67
CA HIS A 188 3.14 12.53 -12.06
C HIS A 188 4.09 13.25 -13.01
N ALA A 189 5.27 12.68 -13.25
CA ALA A 189 6.26 13.18 -14.20
C ALA A 189 6.88 12.00 -14.96
N VAL A 190 6.34 11.72 -16.16
CA VAL A 190 6.75 10.60 -17.01
C VAL A 190 6.60 10.97 -18.48
N THR A 191 7.61 10.61 -19.27
CA THR A 191 7.59 10.84 -20.73
C THR A 191 6.64 9.88 -21.43
N PRO A 192 6.16 10.18 -22.65
CA PRO A 192 5.33 9.25 -23.42
C PRO A 192 6.00 7.89 -23.65
N ALA A 193 7.32 7.88 -23.93
CA ALA A 193 8.10 6.65 -24.09
C ALA A 193 8.12 5.81 -22.80
N GLN A 194 8.29 6.44 -21.65
CA GLN A 194 8.22 5.80 -20.33
C GLN A 194 6.81 5.25 -20.06
N ARG A 195 5.74 6.00 -20.34
CA ARG A 195 4.36 5.51 -20.18
C ARG A 195 4.12 4.26 -21.03
N LYS A 196 4.63 4.24 -22.27
CA LYS A 196 4.55 3.08 -23.16
C LYS A 196 5.34 1.90 -22.60
N ALA A 197 6.57 2.11 -22.13
CA ALA A 197 7.40 1.06 -21.54
C ALA A 197 6.75 0.47 -20.26
N PHE A 198 6.27 1.32 -19.36
CA PHE A 198 5.58 0.92 -18.14
C PHE A 198 4.35 0.07 -18.45
N THR A 199 3.48 0.56 -19.35
CA THR A 199 2.24 -0.17 -19.69
C THR A 199 2.49 -1.45 -20.46
N GLY A 200 3.61 -1.55 -21.19
CA GLY A 200 4.05 -2.79 -21.85
C GLY A 200 4.46 -3.90 -20.87
N ASP A 201 4.88 -3.56 -19.65
CA ASP A 201 5.24 -4.52 -18.60
C ASP A 201 4.03 -5.00 -17.78
N LEU A 202 2.84 -4.41 -17.98
CA LEU A 202 1.63 -4.80 -17.27
C LEU A 202 0.97 -6.02 -17.90
N ILE A 203 0.81 -7.07 -17.11
CA ILE A 203 0.11 -8.28 -17.55
C ILE A 203 -1.41 -8.06 -17.46
N GLY A 204 -2.12 -8.50 -18.51
CA GLY A 204 -3.58 -8.65 -18.46
C GLY A 204 -4.36 -7.35 -18.38
N VAL A 205 -3.88 -6.26 -19.00
CA VAL A 205 -4.59 -4.96 -19.02
C VAL A 205 -5.99 -5.14 -19.63
N ARG A 206 -7.03 -4.95 -18.81
CA ARG A 206 -8.45 -5.04 -19.18
C ARG A 206 -9.13 -3.68 -18.99
N ARG A 207 -10.17 -3.39 -19.78
CA ARG A 207 -11.02 -2.21 -19.54
C ARG A 207 -12.10 -2.57 -18.52
N ARG A 208 -12.20 -1.81 -17.43
CA ARG A 208 -13.19 -2.05 -16.36
C ARG A 208 -14.10 -0.84 -16.17
N GLY A 209 -15.42 -1.08 -16.09
CA GLY A 209 -16.45 -0.04 -15.87
C GLY A 209 -17.56 -0.03 -16.93
N ARG A 210 -18.67 0.69 -16.66
CA ARG A 210 -19.71 1.00 -17.67
C ARG A 210 -19.08 1.85 -18.78
N TRP A 211 -19.60 1.76 -20.01
CA TRP A 211 -18.98 2.28 -21.25
C TRP A 211 -18.36 3.69 -21.11
N LEU A 212 -19.02 4.62 -20.40
CA LEU A 212 -18.58 6.01 -20.19
C LEU A 212 -17.54 6.23 -19.06
N ARG A 213 -17.26 5.23 -18.22
CA ARG A 213 -16.29 5.28 -17.10
C ARG A 213 -15.25 4.15 -17.17
N ARG A 214 -14.99 3.60 -18.36
CA ARG A 214 -14.02 2.51 -18.54
C ARG A 214 -12.61 3.00 -18.22
N ARG A 215 -12.08 2.60 -17.06
CA ARG A 215 -10.66 2.79 -16.75
C ARG A 215 -9.89 1.52 -17.12
N PRO A 216 -8.70 1.66 -17.72
CA PRO A 216 -7.81 0.52 -17.88
C PRO A 216 -7.42 0.04 -16.48
N ALA A 217 -7.49 -1.28 -16.27
CA ALA A 217 -7.07 -1.93 -15.04
C ALA A 217 -6.10 -3.05 -15.39
N ALA A 218 -5.09 -3.24 -14.56
CA ALA A 218 -4.14 -4.35 -14.64
C ALA A 218 -4.10 -5.10 -13.31
N THR A 219 -3.40 -6.23 -13.30
CA THR A 219 -3.09 -6.95 -12.08
C THR A 219 -1.58 -6.97 -11.88
N ILE A 220 -1.12 -6.53 -10.72
CA ILE A 220 0.28 -6.58 -10.30
C ILE A 220 0.35 -7.43 -9.04
N MET A 221 1.04 -8.57 -9.11
CA MET A 221 1.20 -9.50 -7.98
C MET A 221 -0.13 -9.87 -7.29
N GLY A 222 -1.18 -10.07 -8.08
CA GLY A 222 -2.53 -10.42 -7.56
C GLY A 222 -3.36 -9.23 -7.06
N VAL A 223 -2.80 -8.02 -7.01
CA VAL A 223 -3.50 -6.79 -6.62
C VAL A 223 -3.95 -6.03 -7.87
N GLU A 224 -5.20 -5.57 -7.88
CA GLU A 224 -5.71 -4.78 -9.00
C GLU A 224 -5.15 -3.36 -8.97
N VAL A 225 -4.83 -2.85 -10.15
CA VAL A 225 -4.35 -1.49 -10.36
C VAL A 225 -5.25 -0.79 -11.37
N GLU A 226 -5.93 0.27 -10.94
CA GLU A 226 -6.59 1.22 -11.82
C GLU A 226 -5.54 2.15 -12.43
N LEU A 227 -5.38 2.06 -13.75
CA LEU A 227 -4.45 2.87 -14.50
C LEU A 227 -5.08 4.20 -14.92
N PRO A 228 -4.26 5.23 -15.20
CA PRO A 228 -4.73 6.47 -15.77
C PRO A 228 -5.49 6.22 -17.07
N PRO A 229 -6.53 7.00 -17.39
CA PRO A 229 -7.13 6.98 -18.71
C PRO A 229 -6.03 7.16 -19.78
N ARG A 230 -6.14 6.42 -20.88
CA ARG A 230 -5.27 6.59 -22.04
C ARG A 230 -5.61 7.91 -22.72
N HIS A 231 -5.16 9.03 -22.15
CA HIS A 231 -5.01 10.25 -22.92
C HIS A 231 -3.72 10.10 -23.72
N TRP A 232 -3.83 10.40 -25.00
CA TRP A 232 -3.05 9.86 -26.10
C TRP A 232 -1.54 10.18 -26.00
N CYS A 233 -0.76 9.36 -26.71
CA CYS A 233 0.62 9.62 -27.09
C CYS A 233 0.82 11.04 -27.62
#